data_AF-A6XPK3-F1
#
_entry.id   AF-A6XPK3-F1
#
_cell.length_a   1.000
_cell.length_b   1.000
_cell.length_c   1.000
_cell.angle_alpha   90.00
_cell.angle_beta   90.00
_cell.angle_gamma   90.00
#
_symmetry.space_group_name_H-M   'P 1'
#
loop_
_entity.id
_entity.type
_entity.pdbx_description
1 polymer ?
#
loop_
_entity_poly.entity_id
_entity_poly.type
_entity_poly.pdbx_seq_one_letter_code
_entity_poly.pdbx_strand_id
1 'polypeptide(L)'
;MVALSGAHSLGRAHPDRSGYDGPWDFSPTVFTNEFFRLLVEEKWNWKKWSGPAQYTDNTTKTLMMLPTDMALVKDKEFKKHVERYAKDSDAFFREFSDAFVKLLELGVPFTSKAEDRIRFKSSHD
;
A
#
# COMPACT_ATOMS: atom_id res chain seq x y z
N MET A 1 -6.45 8.46 -1.56
CA MET A 1 -6.83 7.19 -0.90
C MET A 1 -6.05 6.02 -1.46
N VAL A 2 -6.16 5.70 -2.77
CA VAL A 2 -5.44 4.58 -3.40
C VAL A 2 -3.91 4.66 -3.23
N ALA A 3 -3.31 5.83 -3.44
CA ALA A 3 -1.87 6.02 -3.25
C ALA A 3 -1.41 5.60 -1.84
N LEU A 4 -2.08 6.09 -0.79
CA LEU A 4 -1.74 5.77 0.60
C LEU A 4 -1.81 4.26 0.91
N SER A 5 -2.75 3.53 0.30
CA SER A 5 -2.82 2.06 0.45
C SER A 5 -1.57 1.34 -0.08
N GLY A 6 -0.80 1.96 -0.97
CA GLY A 6 0.50 1.46 -1.42
C GLY A 6 1.52 1.30 -0.29
N ALA A 7 1.33 1.95 0.86
CA ALA A 7 2.16 1.70 2.06
C ALA A 7 2.09 0.24 2.55
N HIS A 8 1.06 -0.53 2.18
CA HIS A 8 1.00 -1.96 2.43
C HIS A 8 2.05 -2.76 1.65
N SER A 9 2.87 -2.16 0.77
CA SER A 9 4.10 -2.81 0.31
C SER A 9 5.09 -3.07 1.45
N LEU A 10 4.94 -2.36 2.58
CA LEU A 10 5.79 -2.47 3.76
C LEU A 10 5.13 -3.30 4.86
N GLY A 11 5.97 -4.06 5.54
CA GLY A 11 5.62 -4.81 6.73
C GLY A 11 4.71 -6.00 6.45
N ARG A 12 3.93 -6.36 7.47
CA ARG A 12 3.04 -7.53 7.44
C ARG A 12 1.94 -7.39 8.48
N ALA A 13 0.89 -8.17 8.31
CA ALA A 13 -0.11 -8.38 9.36
C ALA A 13 0.38 -9.40 10.39
N HIS A 14 -0.09 -9.22 11.63
CA HIS A 14 0.23 -10.04 12.79
C HIS A 14 -1.06 -10.43 13.54
N PRO A 15 -1.31 -11.73 13.78
CA PRO A 15 -2.54 -12.18 14.42
C PRO A 15 -2.81 -11.56 15.79
N ASP A 16 -1.78 -11.37 16.61
CA ASP A 16 -1.88 -10.79 17.96
C ASP A 16 -2.13 -9.28 17.96
N ARG A 17 -2.05 -8.61 16.80
CA ARG A 17 -2.21 -7.15 16.67
C ARG A 17 -3.48 -6.77 15.92
N SER A 18 -3.78 -7.45 14.82
CA SER A 18 -4.93 -7.14 13.96
C SER A 18 -5.85 -8.33 13.69
N GLY A 19 -5.47 -9.53 14.12
CA GLY A 19 -6.16 -10.77 13.77
C GLY A 19 -5.82 -11.30 12.38
N TYR A 20 -5.17 -10.52 11.50
CA TYR A 20 -4.74 -10.91 10.15
C TYR A 20 -3.31 -11.46 10.14
N ASP A 21 -2.93 -12.22 9.11
CA ASP A 21 -1.59 -12.83 9.03
C ASP A 21 -0.97 -12.76 7.63
N GLY A 22 0.31 -12.38 7.61
CA GLY A 22 1.21 -12.52 6.47
C GLY A 22 1.64 -11.17 5.89
N PRO A 23 2.69 -11.17 5.06
CA PRO A 23 3.10 -10.00 4.31
C PRO A 23 2.22 -9.79 3.07
N TRP A 24 2.20 -8.56 2.55
CA TRP A 24 1.57 -8.23 1.27
C TRP A 24 2.52 -8.39 0.07
N ASP A 25 3.82 -8.27 0.31
CA ASP A 25 4.89 -8.35 -0.69
C ASP A 25 6.02 -9.28 -0.20
N PHE A 26 6.79 -9.83 -1.12
CA PHE A 26 7.98 -10.65 -0.86
C PHE A 26 9.14 -9.84 -0.25
N SER A 27 9.17 -8.52 -0.43
CA SER A 27 10.21 -7.63 0.11
C SER A 27 9.64 -6.60 1.10
N PRO A 28 9.12 -7.03 2.28
CA PRO A 28 8.33 -6.17 3.18
C PRO A 28 9.13 -5.03 3.85
N THR A 29 10.41 -4.89 3.59
CA THR A 29 11.27 -3.83 4.14
C THR A 29 11.71 -2.81 3.09
N VAL A 30 11.25 -2.93 1.84
CA VAL A 30 11.60 -2.03 0.73
C VAL A 30 10.35 -1.34 0.23
N PHE A 31 10.38 -0.02 0.11
CA PHE A 31 9.24 0.74 -0.40
C PHE A 31 9.23 0.72 -1.93
N THR A 32 8.26 0.01 -2.51
CA THR A 32 8.12 -0.22 -3.95
C THR A 32 6.65 -0.08 -4.36
N ASN A 33 6.35 -0.19 -5.66
CA ASN A 33 4.97 -0.30 -6.16
C ASN A 33 4.46 -1.74 -6.25
N GLU A 34 5.16 -2.73 -5.66
CA GLU A 34 4.81 -4.16 -5.78
C GLU A 34 3.42 -4.48 -5.23
N PHE A 35 2.95 -3.77 -4.20
CA PHE A 35 1.57 -3.88 -3.73
C PHE A 35 0.55 -3.74 -4.87
N PHE A 36 0.73 -2.76 -5.76
CA PHE A 36 -0.17 -2.56 -6.90
C PHE A 36 0.07 -3.58 -8.01
N ARG A 37 1.32 -3.97 -8.28
CA ARG A 37 1.63 -5.01 -9.27
C ARG A 37 0.98 -6.33 -8.87
N LEU A 38 1.15 -6.77 -7.63
CA LEU A 38 0.56 -8.00 -7.09
C LEU A 38 -0.97 -7.96 -7.06
N LEU A 39 -1.59 -6.81 -6.78
CA LEU A 39 -3.05 -6.66 -6.89
C LEU A 39 -3.58 -6.91 -8.32
N VAL A 40 -2.79 -6.61 -9.36
CA VAL A 40 -3.19 -6.73 -10.77
C VAL A 40 -2.78 -8.06 -11.38
N GLU A 41 -1.57 -8.54 -11.08
CA GLU A 41 -0.93 -9.67 -11.76
C GLU A 41 -1.23 -11.02 -11.09
N GLU A 42 -1.39 -11.04 -9.76
CA GLU A 42 -1.68 -12.27 -9.02
C GLU A 42 -3.15 -12.64 -9.01
N LYS A 43 -3.40 -13.95 -8.94
CA LYS A 43 -4.76 -14.47 -8.69
C LYS A 43 -4.94 -14.65 -7.20
N TRP A 44 -5.98 -14.02 -6.64
CA TRP A 44 -6.24 -14.04 -5.21
C TRP A 44 -7.39 -14.98 -4.85
N ASN A 45 -7.20 -15.80 -3.82
CA ASN A 45 -8.21 -16.70 -3.28
C ASN A 45 -8.48 -16.38 -1.81
N TRP A 46 -9.69 -16.65 -1.34
CA TRP A 46 -9.96 -16.62 0.10
C TRP A 46 -9.10 -17.65 0.84
N LYS A 47 -8.38 -17.20 1.87
CA LYS A 47 -7.60 -18.06 2.76
C LYS A 47 -8.56 -18.87 3.63
N LYS A 48 -8.38 -20.18 3.69
CA LYS A 48 -9.11 -21.07 4.61
C LYS A 48 -8.29 -21.21 5.90
N TRP A 49 -8.72 -20.55 6.96
CA TRP A 49 -7.99 -20.49 8.25
C TRP A 49 -8.93 -20.01 9.37
N SER A 50 -8.42 -19.89 10.60
CA SER A 50 -9.21 -19.54 11.79
C SER A 50 -9.34 -18.05 12.09
N GLY A 51 -8.63 -17.18 11.35
CA GLY A 51 -8.71 -15.73 11.52
C GLY A 51 -9.77 -15.07 10.63
N PRO A 52 -9.81 -13.73 10.59
CA PRO A 52 -10.74 -12.98 9.77
C PRO A 52 -10.61 -13.30 8.27
N ALA A 53 -11.63 -12.95 7.50
CA ALA A 53 -11.61 -13.15 6.05
C ALA A 53 -10.45 -12.36 5.42
N GLN A 54 -9.48 -13.07 4.85
CA GLN A 54 -8.38 -12.48 4.08
C GLN A 54 -8.11 -13.30 2.82
N TYR A 55 -7.44 -12.69 1.86
CA TYR A 55 -6.99 -13.36 0.67
C TYR A 55 -5.59 -13.93 0.85
N THR A 56 -5.25 -14.90 0.01
CA THR A 56 -3.89 -15.39 -0.21
C THR A 56 -3.67 -15.58 -1.71
N ASP A 57 -2.44 -15.38 -2.15
CA ASP A 57 -2.07 -15.50 -3.55
C ASP A 57 -2.25 -16.94 -4.05
N ASN A 58 -2.46 -17.11 -5.35
CA ASN A 58 -2.68 -18.44 -5.90
C ASN A 58 -1.39 -19.26 -5.97
N THR A 59 -0.29 -18.56 -6.25
CA THR A 59 0.98 -19.14 -6.70
C THR A 59 1.78 -19.76 -5.55
N THR A 60 2.00 -19.00 -4.47
CA THR A 60 2.86 -19.37 -3.35
C THR A 60 2.10 -19.67 -2.07
N LYS A 61 0.90 -19.11 -1.89
CA LYS A 61 0.13 -19.15 -0.64
C LYS A 61 0.84 -18.48 0.54
N THR A 62 1.79 -17.58 0.27
CA THR A 62 2.61 -16.91 1.29
C THR A 62 2.24 -15.45 1.49
N LEU A 63 1.64 -14.83 0.48
CA LEU A 63 1.19 -13.44 0.54
C LEU A 63 -0.25 -13.35 0.99
N MET A 64 -0.64 -12.16 1.41
CA MET A 64 -2.00 -11.83 1.78
C MET A 64 -2.48 -10.50 1.18
N MET A 65 -3.79 -10.38 1.00
CA MET A 65 -4.48 -9.09 0.78
C MET A 65 -5.70 -9.02 1.69
N LEU A 66 -5.97 -7.84 2.27
CA LEU A 66 -7.20 -7.62 3.02
C LEU A 66 -8.40 -7.53 2.07
N PRO A 67 -9.63 -7.75 2.56
CA PRO A 67 -10.83 -7.43 1.78
C PRO A 67 -10.87 -5.99 1.27
N THR A 68 -10.32 -5.04 2.05
CA THR A 68 -10.19 -3.63 1.68
C THR A 68 -9.17 -3.40 0.57
N ASP A 69 -8.05 -4.11 0.55
CA ASP A 69 -7.06 -4.02 -0.52
C ASP A 69 -7.67 -4.53 -1.83
N MET A 70 -8.38 -5.67 -1.77
CA MET A 70 -9.08 -6.21 -2.93
C MET A 70 -10.25 -5.34 -3.41
N ALA A 71 -10.77 -4.43 -2.57
CA ALA A 71 -11.78 -3.47 -3.00
C ALA A 71 -11.22 -2.46 -4.02
N LEU A 72 -9.91 -2.17 -3.96
CA LEU A 72 -9.24 -1.23 -4.85
C LEU A 72 -9.26 -1.66 -6.33
N VAL A 73 -9.28 -2.97 -6.59
CA VAL A 73 -9.36 -3.53 -7.96
C VAL A 73 -10.78 -3.88 -8.39
N LYS A 74 -11.73 -3.94 -7.44
CA LYS A 74 -13.16 -4.19 -7.72
C LYS A 74 -13.90 -2.92 -8.08
N ASP A 75 -13.53 -1.80 -7.46
CA ASP A 75 -14.10 -0.49 -7.80
C ASP A 75 -13.49 0.06 -9.10
N LYS A 76 -14.33 0.55 -10.01
CA LYS A 76 -13.90 0.99 -11.35
C LYS A 76 -13.03 2.25 -11.31
N GLU A 77 -13.27 3.16 -10.38
CA GLU A 77 -12.50 4.41 -10.29
C GLU A 77 -11.15 4.15 -9.61
N PHE A 78 -11.13 3.38 -8.53
CA PHE A 78 -9.88 3.01 -7.87
C PHE A 78 -8.99 2.14 -8.76
N LYS A 79 -9.57 1.22 -9.54
CA LYS A 79 -8.81 0.34 -10.41
C LYS A 79 -7.96 1.10 -11.42
N LYS A 80 -8.43 2.24 -11.95
CA LYS A 80 -7.63 3.09 -12.86
C LYS A 80 -6.33 3.56 -12.20
N HIS A 81 -6.39 3.93 -10.92
CA HIS A 81 -5.21 4.33 -10.16
C HIS A 81 -4.30 3.14 -9.84
N VAL A 82 -4.87 2.00 -9.45
CA VAL A 82 -4.11 0.76 -9.19
C VAL A 82 -3.34 0.33 -10.44
N GLU A 83 -4.01 0.24 -11.59
CA GLU A 83 -3.37 -0.14 -12.87
C GLU A 83 -2.32 0.87 -13.32
N ARG A 84 -2.50 2.16 -13.02
CA ARG A 84 -1.50 3.20 -13.30
C ARG A 84 -0.27 3.05 -12.42
N TYR A 85 -0.44 2.93 -11.09
CA TYR A 85 0.67 2.78 -10.15
C TYR A 85 1.43 1.46 -10.34
N ALA A 86 0.74 0.39 -10.76
CA ALA A 86 1.40 -0.87 -11.12
C ALA A 86 2.35 -0.73 -12.33
N LYS A 87 2.06 0.18 -13.26
CA LYS A 87 2.85 0.42 -14.48
C LYS A 87 3.89 1.53 -14.34
N ASP A 88 3.70 2.44 -13.40
CA ASP A 88 4.50 3.66 -13.24
C ASP A 88 4.82 3.91 -11.76
N SER A 89 6.00 3.47 -11.33
CA SER A 89 6.50 3.64 -9.96
C SER A 89 6.73 5.11 -9.60
N ASP A 90 7.15 5.94 -10.56
CA ASP A 90 7.45 7.35 -10.33
C ASP A 90 6.16 8.14 -10.07
N ALA A 91 5.10 7.84 -10.82
CA ALA A 91 3.77 8.38 -10.54
C ALA A 91 3.27 7.96 -9.15
N PHE A 92 3.47 6.70 -8.75
CA PHE A 92 3.12 6.24 -7.42
C PHE A 92 3.89 7.01 -6.34
N PHE A 93 5.21 7.05 -6.41
CA PHE A 93 6.04 7.69 -5.37
C PHE A 93 5.76 9.18 -5.22
N ARG A 94 5.57 9.89 -6.34
CA ARG A 94 5.20 11.31 -6.31
C ARG A 94 3.86 11.52 -5.61
N GLU A 95 2.82 10.80 -6.04
CA GLU A 95 1.47 10.98 -5.51
C GLU A 95 1.31 10.42 -4.08
N PHE A 96 2.09 9.40 -3.71
CA PHE A 96 2.19 8.92 -2.33
C PHE A 96 2.80 10.00 -1.44
N SER A 97 3.92 10.60 -1.85
CA SER A 97 4.58 11.68 -1.09
C SER A 97 3.62 12.84 -0.84
N ASP A 98 2.95 13.33 -1.89
CA ASP A 98 1.97 14.42 -1.77
C ASP A 98 0.80 14.06 -0.83
N ALA A 99 0.27 12.85 -0.96
CA ALA A 99 -0.84 12.38 -0.12
C ALA A 99 -0.42 12.16 1.34
N PHE A 100 0.78 11.65 1.58
CA PHE A 100 1.29 11.35 2.91
C PHE A 100 1.67 12.63 3.66
N VAL A 101 2.28 13.61 2.98
CA VAL A 101 2.46 14.96 3.53
C VAL A 101 1.12 15.55 3.94
N LYS A 102 0.13 15.53 3.04
CA LYS A 102 -1.21 16.03 3.36
C LYS A 102 -1.79 15.31 4.57
N LEU A 103 -1.69 13.98 4.64
CA LEU A 103 -2.20 13.17 5.76
C LEU A 103 -1.62 13.62 7.10
N LEU A 104 -0.31 13.82 7.18
CA LEU A 104 0.39 14.22 8.41
C LEU A 104 0.08 15.66 8.83
N GLU A 105 -0.26 16.52 7.86
CA GLU A 105 -0.53 17.94 8.05
C GLU A 105 -2.01 18.27 8.32
N LEU A 106 -2.91 17.28 8.22
CA LEU A 106 -4.35 17.49 8.41
C LEU A 106 -4.67 18.10 9.78
N GLY A 107 -5.37 19.24 9.75
CA GLY A 107 -5.86 19.92 10.96
C GLY A 107 -4.84 20.83 11.65
N VAL A 108 -3.62 20.94 11.12
CA VAL A 108 -2.58 21.80 11.71
C VAL A 108 -2.75 23.25 11.23
N PRO A 109 -2.81 24.25 12.14
CA PRO A 109 -2.93 25.66 11.78
C PRO A 109 -1.55 26.25 11.45
N PHE A 110 -1.00 25.89 10.29
CA PHE A 110 0.30 26.39 9.88
C PHE A 110 0.31 27.90 9.70
N THR A 111 1.33 28.55 10.27
CA THR A 111 1.73 29.91 9.93
C THR A 111 2.87 29.95 8.90
N SER A 112 3.55 28.81 8.69
CA SER A 112 4.58 28.58 7.68
C SER A 112 3.97 28.19 6.32
N LYS A 113 4.74 28.36 5.24
CA LYS A 113 4.33 28.02 3.87
C LYS A 113 4.81 26.62 3.47
N ALA A 114 4.24 26.10 2.39
CA ALA A 114 4.63 24.79 1.85
C ALA A 114 6.11 24.76 1.38
N GLU A 115 6.63 25.90 0.92
CA GLU A 115 8.04 26.06 0.54
C GLU A 115 9.00 25.95 1.72
N ASP A 116 8.52 26.18 2.95
CA ASP A 116 9.32 26.10 4.18
C ASP A 116 9.47 24.64 4.67
N ARG A 117 8.85 23.66 3.99
CA ARG A 117 8.95 22.25 4.36
C ARG A 117 10.38 21.76 4.27
N ILE A 118 10.82 21.09 5.33
CA ILE A 118 12.14 20.47 5.39
C ILE A 118 12.14 19.22 4.51
N ARG A 119 13.12 19.12 3.62
CA ARG A 119 13.44 17.88 2.87
C ARG A 119 14.76 17.33 3.40
N PHE A 120 14.66 16.26 4.19
CA PHE A 120 15.84 15.56 4.68
C PHE A 120 16.53 14.80 3.54
N LYS A 121 17.86 14.72 3.62
CA LYS A 121 18.66 13.89 2.70
C LYS A 121 18.72 12.46 3.23
N SER A 122 18.74 11.49 2.33
CA SER A 122 18.96 10.10 2.72
C SER A 122 20.41 9.92 3.21
N SER A 123 20.67 8.90 4.02
CA SER A 123 22.04 8.56 4.43
C SER A 123 22.91 7.98 3.30
N HIS A 124 22.32 7.77 2.13
CA HIS A 124 22.95 7.20 0.95
C HIS A 124 23.10 8.24 -0.19
N ASP A 125 22.71 9.50 0.05
CA ASP A 125 22.85 10.63 -0.88
C ASP A 125 24.21 11.36 -0.71
#